data_AF-A0A2D8N8F1-F1
#
_entry.id   AF-A0A2D8N8F1-F1
#
_cell.length_a   1.000
_cell.length_b   1.000
_cell.length_c   1.000
_cell.angle_alpha   90.00
_cell.angle_beta   90.00
_cell.angle_gamma   90.00
#
_symmetry.space_group_name_H-M   'P 1'
#
loop_
_entity.id
_entity.type
_entity.pdbx_description
1 polymer ?
#
loop_
_entity_poly.entity_id
_entity_poly.type
_entity_poly.pdbx_seq_one_letter_code
_entity_poly.pdbx_strand_id
1 'polypeptide(L)' 'MKAKSPEDSKTIQTDVVLPADTNSLDNLFGGELLARMDKVASIAAIKHSENVVVTASINNVSFGEPVP' A
#
# COMPACT_ATOMS: atom_id res chain seq x y z
N MET A 1 21.09 -4.85 -16.11
CA MET A 1 20.35 -3.75 -15.45
C MET A 1 21.31 -3.00 -14.57
N LYS A 2 21.22 -1.66 -14.51
CA LYS A 2 22.00 -0.88 -13.54
C LYS A 2 21.35 -1.10 -12.16
N ALA A 3 22.15 -1.36 -11.14
CA ALA A 3 21.64 -1.49 -9.78
C ALA A 3 20.99 -0.16 -9.35
N LYS A 4 19.77 -0.25 -8.81
CA LYS A 4 19.05 0.89 -8.22
C LYS A 4 19.07 0.78 -6.71
N SER A 5 19.07 1.92 -6.06
CA SER A 5 18.85 2.01 -4.62
C SER A 5 17.35 1.89 -4.30
N PRO A 6 16.98 1.54 -3.06
CA PRO A 6 15.59 1.58 -2.63
C PRO A 6 14.96 2.98 -2.76
N GLU A 7 15.77 4.04 -2.63
CA GLU A 7 15.32 5.43 -2.71
C GLU A 7 14.81 5.80 -4.11
N ASP A 8 15.40 5.26 -5.17
CA ASP A 8 15.00 5.48 -6.56
C ASP A 8 13.53 5.07 -6.83
N SER A 9 13.00 4.17 -6.00
CA SER A 9 11.64 3.63 -6.10
C SER A 9 10.69 4.07 -4.98
N LYS A 10 11.15 4.94 -4.07
CA LYS A 10 10.35 5.40 -2.93
C LYS A 10 9.04 6.03 -3.43
N THR A 11 7.92 5.54 -2.91
CA THR A 11 6.59 6.02 -3.26
C THR A 11 5.82 6.31 -1.98
N ILE A 12 5.21 7.49 -1.91
CA ILE A 12 4.43 7.96 -0.76
C ILE A 12 3.03 8.27 -1.29
N GLN A 13 2.02 7.79 -0.57
CA GLN A 13 0.62 8.14 -0.80
C GLN A 13 0.04 8.69 0.50
N THR A 14 -0.77 9.72 0.39
CA THR A 14 -1.47 10.35 1.50
C THR A 14 -2.92 10.46 1.10
N ASP A 15 -3.80 9.75 1.81
CA ASP A 15 -5.23 9.72 1.56
C ASP A 15 -5.97 10.16 2.82
N VAL A 16 -7.15 10.74 2.62
CA VAL A 16 -8.11 10.99 3.70
C VAL A 16 -8.94 9.72 3.90
N VAL A 17 -9.30 9.41 5.14
CA VAL A 17 -10.29 8.36 5.45
C VAL A 17 -11.67 8.97 5.29
N LEU A 18 -12.47 8.44 4.35
CA LEU A 18 -13.84 8.86 4.14
C LEU A 18 -14.81 7.95 4.89
N PRO A 19 -16.04 8.39 5.21
CA PRO A 19 -17.04 7.54 5.86
C PRO A 19 -17.41 6.27 5.09
N ALA A 20 -17.15 6.22 3.78
CA ALA A 20 -17.35 5.01 2.98
C ALA A 20 -16.25 3.95 3.17
N ASP A 21 -15.09 4.37 3.70
CA ASP A 21 -13.92 3.54 3.94
C ASP A 21 -13.92 2.94 5.35
N THR A 22 -14.81 3.38 6.23
CA THR A 22 -14.89 2.96 7.62
C THR A 22 -15.77 1.71 7.78
N ASN A 23 -15.53 0.99 8.87
CA ASN A 23 -16.37 -0.10 9.32
C ASN A 23 -17.48 0.41 10.27
N SER A 24 -18.34 -0.49 10.77
CA SER A 24 -19.43 -0.15 11.70
C SER A 24 -18.98 0.44 13.05
N LEU A 25 -17.67 0.52 13.31
CA LEU A 25 -17.06 1.12 14.50
C LEU A 25 -16.37 2.44 14.17
N ASP A 26 -16.65 3.03 13.01
CA ASP A 26 -16.05 4.29 12.52
C ASP A 26 -14.52 4.27 12.39
N ASN A 27 -13.92 3.09 12.25
CA ASN A 27 -12.49 2.95 11.96
C ASN A 27 -12.29 2.51 10.52
N LEU A 28 -11.17 2.92 9.91
CA LEU A 28 -10.77 2.46 8.58
C LEU A 28 -10.85 0.94 8.48
N PHE A 29 -11.59 0.48 7.48
CA PHE A 29 -11.72 -0.94 7.21
C PHE A 29 -10.34 -1.51 6.81
N GLY A 30 -9.90 -2.58 7.47
CA GLY A 30 -8.57 -3.15 7.23
C GLY A 30 -8.34 -3.57 5.78
N GLY A 31 -9.39 -4.02 5.08
CA GLY A 31 -9.32 -4.34 3.66
C GLY A 31 -9.04 -3.13 2.77
N GLU A 32 -9.56 -1.95 3.12
CA GLU A 32 -9.31 -0.71 2.39
C GLU A 32 -7.87 -0.23 2.60
N LEU A 33 -7.35 -0.35 3.82
CA LEU A 33 -5.94 -0.07 4.10
C LEU A 33 -5.00 -0.99 3.31
N LEU A 34 -5.33 -2.29 3.22
CA LEU A 34 -4.58 -3.25 2.41
C LEU A 34 -4.61 -2.91 0.91
N ALA A 35 -5.76 -2.48 0.40
CA ALA A 35 -5.89 -2.07 -1.01
C ALA A 35 -5.03 -0.83 -1.33
N ARG A 36 -4.98 0.15 -0.42
CA ARG A 36 -4.09 1.33 -0.57
C ARG A 36 -2.62 0.91 -0.53
N MET A 37 -2.24 0.02 0.39
CA MET A 37 -0.88 -0.50 0.49
C MET A 37 -0.43 -1.23 -0.79
N ASP A 38 -1.26 -2.12 -1.34
CA ASP A 38 -0.95 -2.87 -2.56
C ASP A 38 -0.76 -1.94 -3.78
N LYS A 39 -1.58 -0.88 -3.88
CA LYS A 39 -1.44 0.14 -4.92
C LYS A 39 -0.09 0.86 -4.85
N VAL A 40 0.32 1.31 -3.66
CA VAL A 40 1.62 1.98 -3.47
C VAL A 40 2.79 1.04 -3.75
N ALA A 41 2.70 -0.20 -3.26
CA ALA A 41 3.73 -1.22 -3.46
C ALA A 41 3.91 -1.55 -4.95
N SER A 42 2.81 -1.67 -5.70
CA SER A 42 2.84 -1.89 -7.14
C SER A 42 3.54 -0.77 -7.89
N ILE A 43 3.26 0.50 -7.54
CA ILE A 43 3.94 1.66 -8.14
C ILE A 43 5.44 1.64 -7.84
N ALA A 44 5.83 1.34 -6.60
CA ALA A 44 7.23 1.24 -6.21
C ALA A 44 7.95 0.12 -6.99
N ALA A 45 7.32 -1.05 -7.13
CA ALA A 45 7.86 -2.18 -7.88
C ALA A 45 8.00 -1.89 -9.38
N ILE A 46 7.04 -1.20 -10.00
CA ILE A 46 7.14 -0.76 -11.40
C ILE A 46 8.29 0.23 -11.57
N LYS A 47 8.44 1.24 -10.70
CA LYS A 47 9.55 2.21 -10.75
C LYS A 47 10.92 1.52 -10.61
N HIS A 48 11.02 0.55 -9.71
CA HIS A 48 12.27 -0.17 -9.47
C HIS A 48 12.62 -1.07 -10.65
N SER A 49 11.66 -1.88 -11.11
CA SER A 49 11.88 -2.87 -12.16
C SER A 49 11.84 -2.32 -13.58
N GLU A 50 11.21 -1.16 -13.81
CA GLU A 50 10.87 -0.62 -15.13
C GLU A 50 10.08 -1.61 -16.00
N ASN A 51 9.27 -2.46 -15.36
CA ASN A 51 8.51 -3.51 -16.02
C ASN A 51 7.10 -3.63 -15.43
N VAL A 52 6.24 -4.39 -16.11
CA VAL A 52 4.94 -4.80 -15.57
C VAL A 52 5.17 -5.81 -14.46
N VAL A 53 4.49 -5.61 -13.33
CA VAL A 53 4.60 -6.45 -12.13
C VAL A 53 3.23 -6.93 -11.69
N VAL A 54 3.21 -8.01 -10.92
CA VAL A 54 2.01 -8.54 -10.27
C VAL A 54 2.34 -8.85 -8.81
N THR A 55 1.37 -8.65 -7.91
CA THR A 55 1.53 -9.00 -6.49
C THR A 55 1.45 -10.51 -6.34
N ALA A 56 2.60 -11.14 -6.04
CA ALA A 56 2.68 -12.60 -5.89
C ALA A 56 2.07 -13.09 -4.58
N SER A 57 2.35 -12.37 -3.48
CA SER A 57 1.81 -12.65 -2.16
C SER A 57 1.91 -11.41 -1.27
N ILE A 58 1.03 -11.35 -0.28
CA ILE A 58 1.16 -10.48 0.89
C ILE A 58 1.42 -11.40 2.07
N ASN A 59 2.44 -11.09 2.87
CA ASN A 59 2.80 -11.86 4.06
C ASN A 59 1.80 -11.56 5.20
N ASN A 60 2.21 -11.82 6.44
CA ASN A 60 1.39 -11.48 7.60
C ASN A 60 1.26 -9.95 7.77
N VAL A 61 0.01 -9.48 7.89
CA VAL A 61 -0.32 -8.10 8.25
C VAL A 61 -1.03 -8.09 9.59
N SER A 62 -0.60 -7.21 10.49
CA SER A 62 -1.19 -7.04 11.81
C SER A 62 -1.45 -5.56 12.06
N PHE A 63 -2.70 -5.21 12.34
CA PHE A 63 -3.11 -3.84 12.65
C PHE A 63 -2.94 -3.61 14.16
N GLY A 64 -1.92 -2.83 14.54
CA GLY A 64 -1.61 -2.56 15.94
C GLY A 64 -2.52 -1.50 16.58
N GLU A 65 -3.01 -0.56 15.78
CA GLU A 65 -3.85 0.54 16.23
C GLU A 65 -4.98 0.81 15.21
N PRO A 66 -6.18 1.21 15.69
CA PRO A 66 -7.24 1.67 14.81
C PRO A 66 -6.88 3.01 14.16
N VAL A 67 -7.35 3.20 12.92
CA VAL A 67 -7.24 4.48 12.20
C VAL A 67 -8.65 5.10 12.16
N PRO A 68 -8.89 6.22 12.87
CA PRO A 68 -10.17 6.90 12.88
C PRO A 68 -10.43 7.70 11.59
#